data_AF-A0A8J6QF36-F1
#
_entry.id   AF-A0A8J6QF36-F1
#
_cell.length_a   1.000
_cell.length_b   1.000
_cell.length_c   1.000
_cell.angle_alpha   90.00
_cell.angle_beta   90.00
_cell.angle_gamma   90.00
#
_symmetry.space_group_name_H-M   'P 1'
#
loop_
_entity.id
_entity.type
_entity.pdbx_description
1 polymer ?
#
loop_
_entity_poly.entity_id
_entity_poly.type
_entity_poly.pdbx_seq_one_letter_code
_entity_poly.pdbx_strand_id
1 'polypeptide(L)' 'MSWSELERFVADVEADAALQRALKHCRSRKELILAARRLGYRITRMDLQRAWQEEQQENERQAQG' A
#
# COMPACT_ATOMS: atom_id res chain seq x y z
N MET A 1 12.05 -8.32 -1.73
CA MET A 1 10.59 -8.54 -1.76
C MET A 1 10.08 -8.09 -3.11
N SER A 2 9.11 -8.80 -3.70
CA SER A 2 8.59 -8.48 -5.04
C SER A 2 7.42 -7.50 -4.93
N TRP A 3 7.34 -6.57 -5.88
CA TRP A 3 6.23 -5.63 -6.05
C TRP A 3 4.85 -6.30 -6.00
N SER A 4 4.76 -7.53 -6.52
CA SER A 4 3.55 -8.35 -6.52
C SER A 4 2.91 -8.63 -5.16
N GLU A 5 3.67 -8.59 -4.05
CA GLU A 5 3.06 -8.73 -2.71
C GLU A 5 2.32 -7.46 -2.27
N LEU A 6 2.80 -6.29 -2.68
CA LEU A 6 2.12 -5.03 -2.41
C LEU A 6 0.83 -4.95 -3.24
N GLU A 7 0.88 -5.33 -4.52
CA GLU A 7 -0.30 -5.36 -5.39
C GLU A 7 -1.37 -6.31 -4.84
N ARG A 8 -0.96 -7.50 -4.38
CA ARG A 8 -1.88 -8.45 -3.76
C ARG A 8 -2.52 -7.88 -2.49
N PHE A 9 -1.74 -7.23 -1.64
CA PHE A 9 -2.29 -6.57 -0.45
C PHE A 9 -3.31 -5.49 -0.80
N VAL A 10 -3.01 -4.64 -1.78
CA VAL A 10 -3.94 -3.59 -2.24
C VAL A 10 -5.23 -4.22 -2.77
N ALA A 11 -5.12 -5.23 -3.64
CA ALA A 11 -6.28 -5.93 -4.19
C ALA A 11 -7.14 -6.58 -3.09
N ASP A 12 -6.52 -7.23 -2.11
CA ASP A 12 -7.22 -7.86 -0.99
C ASP A 12 -7.93 -6.81 -0.10
N VAL A 13 -7.29 -5.65 0.13
CA VAL A 13 -7.89 -4.53 0.87
C VAL A 13 -9.05 -3.89 0.08
N GLU A 14 -8.95 -3.77 -1.24
CA GLU A 14 -10.02 -3.23 -2.07
C GLU A 14 -11.23 -4.18 -2.13
N ALA A 15 -10.98 -5.49 -2.14
CA ALA A 15 -12.02 -6.52 -2.18
C ALA A 15 -12.71 -6.78 -0.83
N ASP A 16 -12.04 -6.56 0.31
CA ASP A 16 -12.57 -6.88 1.64
C ASP A 16 -12.81 -5.62 2.51
N ALA A 17 -14.09 -5.29 2.70
CA ALA A 17 -14.52 -4.20 3.57
C ALA A 17 -14.11 -4.37 5.05
N ALA A 18 -13.89 -5.60 5.53
CA ALA A 18 -13.36 -5.84 6.87
C ALA A 18 -11.87 -5.43 6.96
N LEU A 19 -11.07 -5.73 5.94
CA LEU A 19 -9.69 -5.26 5.83
C LEU A 19 -9.65 -3.72 5.73
N GLN A 20 -10.53 -3.11 4.92
CA GLN A 20 -10.63 -1.65 4.87
C GLN A 20 -10.93 -1.03 6.23
N ARG A 21 -11.91 -1.58 6.97
CA ARG A 21 -12.24 -1.09 8.31
C ARG A 21 -11.08 -1.26 9.29
N ALA A 22 -10.38 -2.39 9.24
CA ALA A 22 -9.21 -2.62 10.08
C ALA A 22 -8.08 -1.62 9.79
N LEU A 23 -7.88 -1.28 8.51
CA LEU A 23 -6.85 -0.33 8.07
C LEU A 23 -7.28 1.13 8.19
N LYS A 24 -8.58 1.43 8.23
CA LYS A 24 -9.12 2.79 8.38
C LYS A 24 -8.61 3.52 9.63
N HIS A 25 -8.25 2.77 10.66
CA HIS A 25 -7.69 3.31 11.90
C HIS A 25 -6.17 3.48 11.86
N CYS A 26 -5.48 2.97 10.83
CA CYS A 26 -4.05 3.20 10.63
C CYS A 26 -3.83 4.64 10.16
N ARG A 27 -3.29 5.48 11.04
CA ARG A 27 -3.02 6.91 10.76
C ARG A 27 -1.56 7.13 10.35
N SER A 28 -0.73 6.10 10.43
CA SER A 28 0.69 6.16 10.05
C SER A 28 1.10 5.00 9.14
N ARG A 29 2.11 5.27 8.28
CA ARG A 29 2.81 4.23 7.49
C ARG A 29 3.28 3.06 8.34
N LYS A 30 3.74 3.33 9.56
CA LYS A 30 4.24 2.31 10.49
C LYS A 30 3.12 1.38 10.95
N GLU A 31 1.95 1.93 11.30
CA GLU A 31 0.77 1.13 11.67
C GLU A 31 0.27 0.30 10.51
N LEU A 32 0.24 0.86 9.30
CA LEU A 32 -0.17 0.13 8.10
C LEU A 32 0.76 -1.06 7.81
N ILE A 33 2.08 -0.87 7.91
CA ILE A 33 3.06 -1.97 7.75
C ILE A 33 2.85 -3.04 8.83
N LEU A 34 2.63 -2.64 10.08
CA LEU A 34 2.40 -3.59 11.16
C LEU A 34 1.09 -4.38 10.98
N ALA A 35 0.02 -3.72 10.53
CA ALA A 35 -1.25 -4.36 10.24
C ALA A 35 -1.12 -5.35 9.07
N ALA A 36 -0.51 -4.93 7.96
CA ALA A 36 -0.25 -5.80 6.80
C ALA A 36 0.57 -7.05 7.19
N ARG A 37 1.60 -6.88 8.02
CA ARG A 37 2.40 -8.01 8.54
C ARG A 37 1.61 -8.96 9.42
N ARG A 38 0.70 -8.44 10.25
CA ARG A 38 -0.20 -9.27 11.06
C ARG A 38 -1.18 -10.08 10.21
N LEU A 39 -1.53 -9.57 9.03
CA LEU A 39 -2.38 -10.24 8.06
C LEU A 39 -1.61 -11.22 7.16
N GLY A 40 -0.29 -11.34 7.31
CA GLY A 40 0.55 -12.29 6.58
C GLY A 40 1.30 -11.70 5.38
N TYR A 41 1.10 -10.42 5.06
CA TYR A 41 1.81 -9.76 3.95
C TYR A 41 3.18 -9.26 4.39
N ARG A 42 4.22 -9.44 3.55
CA ARG A 42 5.59 -9.00 3.88
C ARG A 42 5.95 -7.66 3.23
N ILE A 43 5.08 -6.68 3.45
CA ILE A 43 5.29 -5.31 2.96
C ILE A 43 6.33 -4.59 3.81
N THR A 44 7.19 -3.84 3.15
CA THR A 44 8.20 -3.00 3.78
C THR A 44 7.92 -1.52 3.54
N ARG A 45 8.63 -0.67 4.29
CA ARG A 45 8.60 0.78 4.07
C ARG A 45 9.06 1.15 2.66
N MET A 46 10.02 0.40 2.10
CA MET A 46 10.54 0.66 0.76
C MET A 46 9.49 0.41 -0.32
N ASP A 47 8.67 -0.63 -0.15
CA ASP A 47 7.60 -0.96 -1.10
C ASP A 47 6.55 0.18 -1.13
N LEU A 48 6.13 0.67 0.04
CA LEU A 48 5.22 1.82 0.13
C LEU A 48 5.84 3.11 -0.44
N GLN A 49 7.14 3.31 -0.24
CA GLN A 49 7.82 4.49 -0.78
C GLN A 49 7.92 4.44 -2.31
N ARG A 50 8.20 3.27 -2.88
CA ARG A 50 8.21 3.08 -4.34
C ARG A 50 6.83 3.34 -4.94
N ALA A 51 5.77 2.82 -4.33
CA ALA A 51 4.41 3.10 -4.78
C ALA A 51 4.07 4.57 -4.78
N TRP A 52 4.48 5.30 -3.74
CA TRP A 52 4.30 6.74 -3.72
C TRP A 52 5.10 7.46 -4.81
N GLN A 53 6.33 7.02 -5.08
CA GLN A 53 7.17 7.61 -6.13
C GLN A 53 6.63 7.33 -7.53
N GLU A 54 6.05 6.16 -7.77
CA GLU A 54 5.41 5.83 -9.04
C GLU A 54 4.16 6.67 -9.26
N GLU A 55 3.31 6.83 -8.25
CA GLU A 55 2.14 7.72 -8.31
C GLU A 55 2.54 9.18 -8.57
N GLN A 56 3.57 9.68 -7.89
CA GLN A 56 4.06 11.04 -8.12
C GLN A 56 4.62 11.22 -9.53
N GLN A 57 5.42 10.28 -10.03
CA GLN A 57 5.93 10.34 -11.40
C GLN A 57 4.82 10.28 -12.45
N GLU A 58 3.81 9.44 -12.22
CA GLU A 58 2.65 9.35 -13.10
C GLU A 58 1.85 10.66 -13.09
N ASN A 59 1.62 11.25 -11.92
CA ASN A 59 0.91 12.51 -11.78
C ASN A 59 1.71 13.69 -12.40
N GLU A 60 3.04 13.69 -12.27
CA GLU A 60 3.93 14.66 -12.94
C GLU A 60 3.90 14.51 -14.46
N ARG A 61 3.85 13.28 -14.99
CA ARG A 61 3.70 13.02 -16.44
C ARG A 61 2.34 13.48 -16.96
N GLN A 62 1.28 13.24 -16.20
CA GLN A 62 -0.09 13.70 -16.55
C GLN A 62 -0.23 15.22 -16.46
N ALA A 63 0.52 15.89 -15.58
CA ALA A 63 0.52 17.35 -15.48
C ALA A 63 1.36 18.05 -16.56
N GLN A 64 2.23 17.33 -17.27
CA GLN A 64 3.12 17.86 -18.32
C GLN A 64 2.65 17.52 -19.75
N GLY A 65 1.60 16.71 -19.91
CA GLY A 65 0.97 16.40 -21.20
C GLY A 65 -0.28 17.24 -21.45
#